data_AF-A0A6A0AZQ5-F1
#
_entry.id   AF-A0A6A0AZQ5-F1
#
_cell.length_a   1.000
_cell.length_b   1.000
_cell.length_c   1.000
_cell.angle_alpha   90.00
_cell.angle_beta   90.00
_cell.angle_gamma   90.00
#
_symmetry.space_group_name_H-M   'P 1'
#
loop_
_entity.id
_entity.type
_entity.pdbx_description
1 polymer ?
#
loop_
_entity_poly.entity_id
_entity_poly.type
_entity_poly.pdbx_seq_one_letter_code
_entity_poly.pdbx_strand_id
1 'polypeptide(L)'
;MFAALTSCSSDSSDGSSAEGRPSGAGSGARASDPAPTPTQTATPSPSPTGPCADGTCEIEVAVGDVVTVPETYGLGPIKVTAITGSRVEMAAPLTGSGYSVSGSSGGGGVSSEGGGGVELSCAEGPAATINDAMSLQVVEIRDTAAVLRIEPGG
;
A
#
# COMPACT_ATOMS: atom_id res chain seq x y z
N MET A 1 -16.50 -4.36 -49.77
CA MET A 1 -17.28 -3.10 -49.94
C MET A 1 -18.71 -3.38 -49.50
N PHE A 2 -19.42 -2.34 -49.04
CA PHE A 2 -20.70 -2.33 -48.30
C PHE A 2 -20.57 -2.58 -46.80
N ALA A 3 -21.25 -1.87 -45.89
CA ALA A 3 -21.59 -0.47 -45.65
C ALA A 3 -22.25 -0.46 -44.25
N ALA A 4 -22.13 0.64 -43.51
CA ALA A 4 -22.63 0.83 -42.15
C ALA A 4 -24.16 0.66 -41.97
N LEU A 5 -24.61 0.73 -40.71
CA LEU A 5 -25.90 1.19 -40.10
C LEU A 5 -26.27 0.24 -38.93
N THR A 6 -26.48 0.66 -37.67
CA THR A 6 -27.61 1.44 -37.09
C THR A 6 -27.28 1.66 -35.61
N SER A 7 -27.13 2.87 -35.05
CA SER A 7 -28.08 3.97 -34.85
C SER A 7 -29.16 3.73 -33.78
N CYS A 8 -29.31 4.73 -32.91
CA CYS A 8 -30.18 4.90 -31.74
C CYS A 8 -31.69 4.84 -32.02
N SER A 9 -32.48 4.64 -30.95
CA SER A 9 -33.91 5.02 -30.75
C SER A 9 -34.28 4.69 -29.29
N SER A 10 -35.01 5.42 -28.44
CA SER A 10 -35.76 6.71 -28.43
C SER A 10 -36.00 7.03 -26.92
N ASP A 11 -36.30 8.23 -26.41
CA ASP A 11 -37.48 9.05 -26.70
C ASP A 11 -37.46 10.39 -25.89
N SER A 12 -37.74 11.50 -26.60
CA SER A 12 -38.56 12.70 -26.29
C SER A 12 -38.50 13.43 -24.93
N SER A 13 -38.77 14.72 -24.78
CA SER A 13 -38.94 15.92 -25.62
C SER A 13 -39.23 17.04 -24.61
N ASP A 14 -38.65 18.23 -24.72
CA ASP A 14 -39.35 19.47 -24.36
C ASP A 14 -38.70 20.65 -25.07
N GLY A 15 -39.51 21.32 -25.88
CA GLY A 15 -39.10 22.42 -26.73
C GLY A 15 -39.21 23.77 -26.04
N SER A 16 -38.49 24.76 -26.58
CA SER A 16 -39.08 26.03 -27.01
C SER A 16 -38.02 26.85 -27.75
N SER A 17 -38.35 27.21 -28.98
CA SER A 17 -37.60 28.13 -29.82
C SER A 17 -37.87 29.58 -29.41
N ALA A 18 -36.82 30.40 -29.36
CA ALA A 18 -36.90 31.81 -29.75
C ALA A 18 -35.53 32.29 -30.25
N GLU A 19 -35.56 32.93 -31.40
CA GLU A 19 -34.46 33.48 -32.18
C GLU A 19 -33.66 34.57 -31.45
N GLY A 20 -32.38 34.70 -31.82
CA GLY A 20 -31.59 35.90 -31.52
C GLY A 20 -30.08 35.73 -31.65
N ARG A 21 -29.53 35.85 -32.86
CA ARG A 21 -28.14 36.29 -33.10
C ARG A 21 -28.19 37.81 -33.40
N PRO A 22 -27.17 38.64 -33.10
CA PRO A 22 -25.75 38.30 -33.26
C PRO A 22 -24.76 38.79 -32.17
N SER A 23 -23.62 38.10 -32.16
CA SER A 23 -22.24 38.59 -31.95
C SER A 23 -22.02 39.92 -31.23
N GLY A 24 -21.77 39.85 -29.93
CA GLY A 24 -21.00 40.86 -29.19
C GLY A 24 -19.57 40.38 -29.01
N ALA A 25 -18.65 40.87 -29.84
CA ALA A 25 -17.22 40.79 -29.59
C ALA A 25 -16.87 41.81 -28.49
N GLY A 26 -16.57 41.31 -27.29
CA GLY A 26 -16.15 42.10 -26.14
C GLY A 26 -14.96 41.44 -25.48
N SER A 27 -13.76 41.91 -25.83
CA SER A 27 -12.49 41.54 -25.22
C SER A 27 -12.52 41.74 -23.71
N GLY A 28 -12.14 40.71 -22.97
CA GLY A 28 -11.98 40.77 -21.51
C GLY A 28 -11.29 39.51 -21.01
N ALA A 29 -9.98 39.43 -21.18
CA ALA A 29 -9.16 38.42 -20.53
C ALA A 29 -9.32 38.52 -19.01
N ARG A 30 -9.76 37.44 -18.36
CA ARG A 30 -9.40 37.14 -16.97
C ARG A 30 -9.09 35.65 -16.85
N ALA A 31 -7.99 35.42 -16.17
CA ALA A 31 -7.26 34.17 -16.08
C ALA A 31 -8.15 32.98 -15.72
N SER A 32 -7.83 31.84 -16.33
CA SER A 32 -8.22 30.53 -15.82
C SER A 32 -7.82 30.46 -14.35
N ASP A 33 -8.79 30.52 -13.44
CA ASP A 33 -8.61 30.01 -12.09
C ASP A 33 -8.17 28.54 -12.23
N PRO A 34 -6.96 28.16 -11.80
CA PRO A 34 -6.66 26.76 -11.61
C PRO A 34 -7.57 26.28 -10.50
N ALA A 35 -8.45 25.32 -10.79
CA ALA A 35 -9.07 24.53 -9.75
C ALA A 35 -7.96 24.11 -8.78
N PRO A 36 -8.09 24.36 -7.45
CA PRO A 36 -7.08 23.89 -6.53
C PRO A 36 -6.99 22.38 -6.71
N THR A 37 -5.83 21.92 -7.18
CA THR A 37 -5.43 20.52 -7.05
C THR A 37 -5.77 20.13 -5.62
N PRO A 38 -6.46 19.00 -5.36
CA PRO A 38 -6.55 18.52 -4.00
C PRO A 38 -5.11 18.32 -3.53
N THR A 39 -4.63 19.27 -2.73
CA THR A 39 -3.44 19.07 -1.92
C THR A 39 -3.84 17.89 -1.05
N GLN A 40 -3.38 16.70 -1.46
CA GLN A 40 -3.29 15.58 -0.54
C GLN A 40 -2.45 16.12 0.60
N THR A 41 -3.15 16.55 1.65
CA THR A 41 -2.54 16.79 2.94
C THR A 41 -1.85 15.48 3.21
N ALA A 42 -0.53 15.46 3.14
CA ALA A 42 0.23 14.33 3.61
C ALA A 42 -0.19 14.19 5.07
N THR A 43 -1.07 13.23 5.32
CA THR A 43 -1.45 12.84 6.67
C THR A 43 -0.13 12.66 7.39
N PRO A 44 0.13 13.37 8.52
CA PRO A 44 1.33 13.13 9.28
C PRO A 44 1.38 11.64 9.56
N SER A 45 2.42 10.97 9.04
CA SER A 45 2.63 9.53 9.25
C SER A 45 2.52 9.31 10.75
N PRO A 46 1.51 8.59 11.26
CA PRO A 46 1.40 8.39 12.69
C PRO A 46 2.69 7.72 13.12
N SER A 47 3.39 8.33 14.09
CA SER A 47 4.55 7.68 14.71
C SER A 47 4.14 6.25 15.07
N PRO A 48 4.97 5.25 14.76
CA PRO A 48 4.58 3.85 14.92
C PRO A 48 4.07 3.68 16.35
N THR A 49 2.77 3.41 16.49
CA THR A 49 2.13 3.26 17.80
C THR A 49 1.85 1.78 17.93
N GLY A 50 2.66 1.08 18.70
CA GLY A 50 2.57 -0.37 18.79
C GLY A 50 3.71 -0.96 19.62
N PRO A 51 3.61 -2.25 19.96
CA PRO A 51 4.57 -2.92 20.82
C PRO A 51 6.00 -2.94 20.23
N CYS A 52 6.14 -2.75 18.92
CA CYS A 52 7.42 -2.77 18.19
C CYS A 52 7.87 -1.39 17.72
N ALA A 53 7.27 -0.31 18.24
CA ALA A 53 7.58 1.07 17.84
C ALA A 53 9.04 1.47 18.12
N ASP A 54 9.65 0.89 19.15
CA ASP A 54 11.05 1.14 19.53
C ASP A 54 12.03 0.23 18.76
N GLY A 55 11.52 -0.59 17.83
CA GLY A 55 12.34 -1.52 17.03
C GLY A 55 12.71 -2.82 17.75
N THR A 56 12.28 -3.00 19.00
CA THR A 56 12.42 -4.25 19.75
C THR A 56 11.08 -4.69 20.30
N CYS A 57 10.68 -5.94 20.05
CA CYS A 57 9.47 -6.52 20.64
C CYS A 57 9.46 -8.04 20.51
N GLU A 58 8.67 -8.68 21.37
CA GLU A 58 8.22 -10.07 21.20
C GLU A 58 6.70 -10.07 21.36
N ILE A 59 5.98 -10.52 20.32
CA ILE A 59 4.52 -10.45 20.28
C ILE A 59 3.93 -11.71 19.66
N GLU A 60 2.78 -12.14 20.20
CA GLU A 60 1.94 -13.13 19.56
C GLU A 60 1.06 -12.45 18.50
N VAL A 61 1.04 -13.03 17.29
CA VAL A 61 0.28 -12.53 16.14
C VAL A 61 -0.59 -13.62 15.54
N ALA A 62 -1.71 -13.21 14.95
CA ALA A 62 -2.62 -14.03 14.16
C ALA A 62 -2.76 -13.48 12.73
N VAL A 63 -3.42 -14.26 11.86
CA VAL A 63 -3.70 -13.84 10.49
C VAL A 63 -4.53 -12.55 10.48
N GLY A 64 -4.07 -11.55 9.74
CA GLY A 64 -4.69 -10.23 9.65
C GLY A 64 -4.05 -9.17 10.55
N ASP A 65 -3.22 -9.58 11.51
CA ASP A 65 -2.51 -8.63 12.38
C ASP A 65 -1.50 -7.80 11.61
N VAL A 66 -1.32 -6.57 12.08
CA VAL A 66 -0.39 -5.60 11.52
C VAL A 66 0.60 -5.18 12.59
N VAL A 67 1.88 -5.42 12.32
CA VAL A 67 3.00 -5.09 13.20
C VAL A 67 3.69 -3.86 12.64
N THR A 68 3.58 -2.74 13.35
CA THR A 68 4.29 -1.52 12.96
C THR A 68 5.70 -1.53 13.52
N VAL A 69 6.67 -1.44 12.62
CA VAL A 69 8.10 -1.34 12.93
C VAL A 69 8.63 0.05 12.55
N PRO A 70 9.79 0.49 13.08
CA PRO A 70 10.42 1.73 12.67
C PRO A 70 10.69 1.78 11.16
N GLU A 71 10.40 2.92 10.54
CA GLU A 71 10.69 3.15 9.11
C GLU A 71 12.20 3.03 8.79
N THR A 72 13.07 3.18 9.79
CA THR A 72 14.53 3.00 9.66
C THR A 72 14.93 1.58 9.24
N TYR A 73 14.05 0.60 9.41
CA TYR A 73 14.26 -0.76 8.92
C TYR A 73 13.95 -0.94 7.42
N GLY A 74 13.48 0.12 6.74
CA GLY A 74 13.19 0.11 5.30
C GLY A 74 11.89 -0.64 4.94
N LEU A 75 11.11 -1.00 5.95
CA LEU A 75 9.78 -1.59 5.82
C LEU A 75 8.74 -0.64 6.42
N GLY A 76 7.55 -0.64 5.84
CA GLY A 76 6.36 -0.14 6.51
C GLY A 76 5.72 -1.24 7.36
N PRO A 77 4.44 -1.07 7.75
CA PRO A 77 3.75 -2.04 8.61
C PRO A 77 3.75 -3.45 8.00
N ILE A 78 4.15 -4.44 8.79
CA ILE A 78 4.21 -5.84 8.38
C ILE A 78 2.86 -6.48 8.70
N LYS A 79 2.15 -6.95 7.67
CA LYS A 79 0.87 -7.64 7.83
C LYS A 79 1.08 -9.15 7.77
N VAL A 80 0.50 -9.89 8.71
CA VAL A 80 0.44 -11.36 8.65
C VAL A 80 -0.67 -11.78 7.70
N THR A 81 -0.31 -12.45 6.61
CA THR A 81 -1.25 -12.88 5.55
C THR A 81 -1.68 -14.32 5.72
N ALA A 82 -0.82 -15.18 6.24
CA ALA A 82 -1.17 -16.56 6.57
C ALA A 82 -0.26 -17.13 7.68
N ILE A 83 -0.79 -18.08 8.43
CA ILE A 83 -0.01 -18.94 9.32
C ILE A 83 -0.32 -20.37 8.90
N THR A 84 0.69 -21.00 8.30
CA THR A 84 0.66 -22.42 7.95
C THR A 84 1.46 -23.17 9.00
N GLY A 85 1.14 -24.43 9.27
CA GLY A 85 1.64 -25.15 10.46
C GLY A 85 3.16 -25.19 10.67
N SER A 86 3.98 -24.75 9.70
CA SER A 86 5.43 -24.57 9.87
C SER A 86 5.97 -23.22 9.40
N ARG A 87 5.12 -22.29 8.91
CA ARG A 87 5.55 -21.01 8.35
C ARG A 87 4.54 -19.89 8.55
N VAL A 88 5.06 -18.70 8.78
CA VAL A 88 4.31 -17.44 8.79
C VAL A 88 4.56 -16.73 7.47
N GLU A 89 3.48 -16.40 6.77
CA GLU A 89 3.51 -15.55 5.58
C GLU A 89 3.12 -14.13 5.97
N MET A 90 3.92 -13.18 5.51
CA MET A 90 3.79 -11.77 5.83
C MET A 90 3.98 -10.92 4.58
N ALA A 91 3.35 -9.76 4.55
CA ALA A 91 3.53 -8.76 3.50
C ALA A 91 3.85 -7.40 4.12
N ALA A 92 4.85 -6.70 3.58
CA ALA A 92 5.21 -5.38 4.03
C ALA A 92 5.49 -4.46 2.82
N PRO A 93 5.04 -3.19 2.85
CA PRO A 93 5.46 -2.22 1.86
C PRO A 93 6.91 -1.82 2.11
N LEU A 94 7.66 -1.51 1.05
CA LEU A 94 9.01 -1.00 1.15
C LEU A 94 8.96 0.53 1.29
N THR A 95 9.59 1.06 2.33
CA THR A 95 9.72 2.50 2.55
C THR A 95 11.02 3.07 1.97
N GLY A 96 11.98 2.20 1.61
CA GLY A 96 13.26 2.55 1.01
C GLY A 96 13.53 1.86 -0.32
N SER A 97 14.55 2.33 -1.05
CA SER A 97 14.93 1.86 -2.39
C SER A 97 15.88 0.64 -2.41
N GLY A 98 16.01 -0.08 -1.29
CA GLY A 98 16.86 -1.27 -1.19
C GLY A 98 16.20 -2.29 -0.28
N TYR A 99 15.91 -3.47 -0.81
CA TYR A 99 15.37 -4.59 -0.05
C TYR A 99 16.33 -5.77 -0.10
N SER A 100 16.73 -6.25 1.07
CA SER A 100 17.61 -7.40 1.27
C SER A 100 17.02 -8.30 2.35
N VAL A 101 17.00 -9.61 2.13
CA VAL A 101 16.60 -10.58 3.15
C VAL A 101 17.53 -11.78 3.15
N SER A 102 17.87 -12.25 4.34
CA SER A 102 18.62 -13.48 4.57
C SER A 102 17.94 -14.29 5.67
N GLY A 103 18.04 -15.63 5.64
CA GLY A 103 17.45 -16.51 6.65
C GLY A 103 15.93 -16.75 6.52
N SER A 104 15.24 -16.02 5.64
CA SER A 104 13.86 -16.31 5.24
C SER A 104 13.70 -16.27 3.73
N SER A 105 12.75 -17.04 3.21
CA SER A 105 12.38 -16.95 1.80
C SER A 105 11.49 -15.74 1.62
N GLY A 106 12.00 -14.69 0.99
CA GLY A 106 11.22 -13.50 0.65
C GLY A 106 11.42 -13.12 -0.81
N GLY A 107 10.32 -12.87 -1.51
CA GLY A 107 10.31 -12.41 -2.90
C GLY A 107 9.87 -10.96 -2.97
N GLY A 108 10.66 -10.11 -3.61
CA GLY A 108 10.25 -8.73 -3.89
C GLY A 108 9.16 -8.69 -4.95
N GLY A 109 8.08 -7.96 -4.70
CA GLY A 109 6.96 -7.76 -5.61
C GLY A 109 6.62 -6.28 -5.78
N VAL A 110 5.87 -5.94 -6.83
CA VAL A 110 5.25 -4.61 -6.92
C VAL A 110 3.92 -4.67 -6.16
N SER A 111 3.79 -3.92 -5.06
CA SER A 111 2.51 -3.85 -4.36
C SER A 111 1.49 -3.07 -5.20
N SER A 112 0.21 -3.43 -5.08
CA SER A 112 -0.87 -2.92 -5.95
C SER A 112 -1.10 -1.40 -5.85
N GLU A 113 -0.53 -0.75 -4.83
CA GLU A 113 -0.56 0.70 -4.62
C GLU A 113 0.55 1.46 -5.39
N GLY A 114 1.37 0.76 -6.18
CA GLY A 114 2.44 1.36 -6.98
C GLY A 114 3.74 1.64 -6.21
N GLY A 115 3.74 1.47 -4.89
CA GLY A 115 4.96 1.31 -4.07
C GLY A 115 5.36 -0.16 -4.02
N GLY A 116 6.63 -0.49 -4.21
CA GLY A 116 7.11 -1.87 -4.09
C GLY A 116 6.80 -2.47 -2.72
N GLY A 117 6.55 -3.78 -2.67
CA GLY A 117 6.32 -4.51 -1.43
C GLY A 117 7.10 -5.81 -1.42
N VAL A 118 7.17 -6.45 -0.27
CA VAL A 118 7.77 -7.76 -0.14
C VAL A 118 6.82 -8.73 0.53
N GLU A 119 6.77 -9.94 -0.02
CA GLU A 119 6.24 -11.10 0.67
C GLU A 119 7.39 -11.84 1.36
N LEU A 120 7.18 -12.13 2.63
CA LEU A 120 8.10 -12.80 3.53
C LEU A 120 7.47 -14.11 3.98
N SER A 121 8.20 -15.23 3.82
CA SER A 121 7.81 -16.52 4.38
C SER A 121 8.91 -16.99 5.32
N CYS A 122 8.60 -16.96 6.62
CA CYS A 122 9.51 -17.29 7.70
C CYS A 122 9.04 -18.58 8.40
N ALA A 123 9.94 -19.55 8.54
CA ALA A 123 9.69 -20.73 9.38
C ALA A 123 10.16 -20.44 10.82
N GLU A 124 9.70 -21.25 11.77
CA GLU A 124 10.30 -21.27 13.11
C GLU A 124 11.81 -21.56 13.01
N GLY A 125 12.61 -20.85 13.78
CA GLY A 125 14.05 -21.09 13.86
C GLY A 125 14.89 -19.81 13.87
N PRO A 126 16.05 -19.78 13.19
CA PRO A 126 16.99 -18.67 13.29
C PRO A 126 16.38 -17.36 12.75
N ALA A 127 16.80 -16.25 13.32
CA ALA A 127 16.35 -14.93 12.89
C ALA A 127 16.74 -14.67 11.42
N ALA A 128 15.80 -14.14 10.66
CA ALA A 128 16.02 -13.58 9.35
C ALA A 128 16.49 -12.14 9.48
N THR A 129 17.50 -11.75 8.70
CA THR A 129 17.95 -10.36 8.66
C THR A 129 17.33 -9.66 7.47
N ILE A 130 16.65 -8.55 7.74
CA ILE A 130 16.02 -7.67 6.76
C ILE A 130 16.81 -6.37 6.70
N ASN A 131 17.25 -5.99 5.49
CA ASN A 131 17.97 -4.76 5.19
C ASN A 131 19.23 -4.51 6.05
N ASP A 132 19.85 -5.56 6.60
CA ASP A 132 20.94 -5.47 7.58
C ASP A 132 20.64 -4.57 8.79
N ALA A 133 19.36 -4.26 9.01
CA ALA A 133 18.89 -3.26 9.97
C ALA A 133 17.90 -3.85 10.97
N MET A 134 17.26 -4.98 10.63
CA MET A 134 16.27 -5.65 11.46
C MET A 134 16.51 -7.16 11.45
N SER A 135 16.36 -7.78 12.61
CA SER A 135 16.25 -9.22 12.78
C SER A 135 14.79 -9.58 13.08
N LEU A 136 14.23 -10.49 12.29
CA LEU A 136 12.88 -11.03 12.44
C LEU A 136 12.98 -12.53 12.71
N GLN A 137 12.53 -12.96 13.89
CA GLN A 137 12.52 -14.36 14.27
C GLN A 137 11.10 -14.83 14.52
N VAL A 138 10.75 -16.00 13.96
CA VAL A 138 9.59 -16.77 14.40
C VAL A 138 10.06 -17.68 15.54
N VAL A 139 9.68 -17.33 16.76
CA VAL A 139 10.09 -18.04 17.99
C VAL A 139 9.30 -19.32 18.17
N GLU A 140 8.00 -19.26 17.87
CA GLU A 140 7.07 -20.37 18.04
C GLU A 140 5.93 -20.22 17.01
N ILE A 141 5.49 -21.32 16.42
CA ILE A 141 4.24 -21.38 15.65
C ILE A 141 3.25 -22.28 16.40
N ARG A 142 2.07 -21.74 16.68
CA ARG A 142 0.90 -22.44 17.20
C ARG A 142 -0.15 -22.59 16.10
N ASP A 143 -1.23 -23.32 16.39
CA ASP A 143 -2.26 -23.68 15.39
C ASP A 143 -2.72 -22.51 14.50
N THR A 144 -2.99 -21.35 15.11
CA THR A 144 -3.50 -20.16 14.39
C THR A 144 -2.77 -18.86 14.77
N ALA A 145 -1.68 -18.99 15.54
CA ALA A 145 -0.93 -17.86 16.06
C ALA A 145 0.57 -18.16 15.97
N ALA A 146 1.39 -17.12 15.93
CA ALA A 146 2.85 -17.24 15.96
C ALA A 146 3.44 -16.19 16.89
N VAL A 147 4.55 -16.52 17.54
CA VAL A 147 5.31 -15.57 18.34
C VAL A 147 6.43 -15.01 17.45
N LEU A 148 6.37 -13.70 17.20
CA LEU A 148 7.39 -12.97 16.46
C LEU A 148 8.28 -12.22 17.45
N ARG A 149 9.58 -12.33 17.26
CA ARG A 149 10.59 -11.51 17.92
C ARG A 149 11.27 -10.62 16.89
N ILE A 150 11.26 -9.32 17.16
CA ILE A 150 11.84 -8.28 16.31
C ILE A 150 12.91 -7.57 17.12
N GLU A 151 14.08 -7.40 16.50
CA GLU A 151 15.21 -6.68 17.09
C GLU A 151 15.95 -5.87 16.00
N PRO A 152 16.73 -4.85 16.38
CA PRO A 152 17.69 -4.22 15.48
C PRO A 152 18.69 -5.25 14.96
N GLY A 153 18.95 -5.22 13.65
CA GLY A 153 19.98 -6.01 12.99
C GLY A 153 21.37 -5.42 13.24
N GLY A 154 22.38 -6.30 13.25
CA GLY A 154 23.80 -5.98 13.40
C GLY A 154 24.69 -7.11 12.92
#